data_AF-A0A6I1E973-F1
#
_entry.id   AF-A0A6I1E973-F1
#
_cell.length_a   1.000
_cell.length_b   1.000
_cell.length_c   1.000
_cell.angle_alpha   90.00
_cell.angle_beta   90.00
_cell.angle_gamma   90.00
#
_symmetry.space_group_name_H-M   'P 1'
#
loop_
_entity.id
_entity.type
_entity.pdbx_description
1 polymer ?
#
loop_
_entity_poly.entity_id
_entity_poly.type
_entity_poly.pdbx_seq_one_letter_code
_entity_poly.pdbx_strand_id
1 'polypeptide(L)'
;MWYEEGDREVRFKIIFTDSFQKPPHITLGITGMDSSKAQNLRFSLIAENVTLEGFEIVMKTWSDTKIARASVNWSALGQAVPSSAIRR
;
A
#
# COMPACT_ATOMS: atom_id res chain seq x y z
N MET A 1 -12.53 8.11 -0.15
CA MET A 1 -13.11 7.63 -1.43
C MET A 1 -14.64 7.63 -1.28
N TRP A 2 -15.21 8.83 -1.07
CA TRP A 2 -16.58 8.96 -0.53
C TRP A 2 -17.59 9.52 -1.52
N TYR A 3 -17.22 10.54 -2.30
CA TYR A 3 -18.17 11.32 -3.09
C TYR A 3 -18.38 10.80 -4.52
N GLU A 4 -17.30 10.42 -5.21
CA GLU A 4 -17.37 9.93 -6.59
C GLU A 4 -17.81 8.47 -6.65
N GLU A 5 -18.26 8.03 -7.82
CA GLU A 5 -18.62 6.64 -8.16
C GLU A 5 -17.72 6.11 -9.29
N GLY A 6 -17.80 4.81 -9.56
CA GLY A 6 -16.92 4.16 -10.53
C GLY A 6 -15.52 3.93 -9.98
N ASP A 7 -14.59 3.66 -10.87
CA ASP A 7 -13.21 3.27 -10.54
C ASP A 7 -12.45 4.46 -9.92
N ARG A 8 -11.99 4.26 -8.70
CA ARG A 8 -11.28 5.27 -7.90
C ARG A 8 -10.09 4.63 -7.22
N GLU A 9 -8.97 5.33 -7.19
CA GLU A 9 -7.77 4.86 -6.51
C GLU A 9 -7.08 5.97 -5.72
N VAL A 10 -6.38 5.56 -4.66
CA VAL A 10 -5.46 6.41 -3.90
C VAL A 10 -4.13 5.69 -3.81
N ARG A 11 -3.04 6.45 -4.01
CA ARG A 11 -1.66 5.96 -4.00
C ARG A 11 -0.88 6.59 -2.85
N PHE A 12 -0.09 5.76 -2.16
CA PHE A 12 0.86 6.21 -1.15
C PHE A 12 2.25 5.69 -1.48
N LYS A 13 3.19 6.61 -1.71
CA LYS A 13 4.59 6.25 -1.93
C LYS A 13 5.27 5.99 -0.59
N ILE A 14 5.93 4.85 -0.49
CA ILE A 14 6.72 4.43 0.66
C ILE A 14 8.19 4.36 0.25
N ILE A 15 9.06 4.94 1.08
CA ILE A 15 10.51 4.90 0.90
C ILE A 15 11.08 4.11 2.07
N PHE A 16 11.93 3.12 1.78
CA PHE A 16 12.61 2.34 2.80
C PHE A 16 13.73 3.15 3.44
N THR A 17 13.99 2.92 4.73
CA THR A 17 15.11 3.55 5.44
C THR A 17 16.46 3.10 4.88
N ASP A 18 16.56 1.81 4.50
CA ASP A 18 17.73 1.20 3.88
C ASP A 18 17.31 0.49 2.59
N SER A 19 18.15 0.55 1.57
CA SER A 19 17.90 -0.15 0.30
C SER A 19 18.09 -1.66 0.42
N PHE A 20 17.26 -2.40 -0.30
CA PHE A 20 17.42 -3.85 -0.47
C PHE A 20 18.38 -4.18 -1.61
N GLN A 21 18.95 -5.39 -1.61
CA GLN A 21 19.79 -5.88 -2.71
C GLN A 21 18.99 -6.31 -3.94
N LYS A 22 17.73 -6.68 -3.74
CA LYS A 22 16.73 -7.04 -4.77
C LYS A 22 15.37 -6.52 -4.32
N PRO A 23 14.41 -6.26 -5.23
CA PRO A 23 13.07 -5.84 -4.82
C PRO A 23 12.49 -6.82 -3.77
N PRO A 24 12.12 -6.35 -2.56
CA PRO A 24 11.68 -7.22 -1.49
C PRO A 24 10.27 -7.76 -1.75
N HIS A 25 9.89 -8.82 -1.04
CA HIS A 25 8.49 -9.23 -0.97
C HIS A 25 7.73 -8.28 -0.03
N ILE A 26 6.62 -7.71 -0.52
CA ILE A 26 5.77 -6.80 0.26
C ILE A 26 4.50 -7.52 0.68
N THR A 27 4.20 -7.49 1.97
CA THR A 27 2.91 -7.91 2.52
C THR A 27 2.14 -6.69 2.98
N LEU A 28 0.89 -6.56 2.55
CA LEU A 28 -0.03 -5.51 2.99
C LEU A 28 -1.14 -6.10 3.85
N GLY A 29 -1.62 -5.34 4.83
CA GLY A 29 -2.73 -5.73 5.69
C GLY A 29 -3.66 -4.55 5.97
N ILE A 30 -4.96 -4.84 6.02
CA ILE A 30 -5.95 -3.85 6.48
C ILE A 30 -6.06 -3.96 7.99
N THR A 31 -5.92 -2.82 8.66
CA THR A 31 -6.03 -2.70 10.12
C THR A 31 -7.31 -1.97 10.53
N GLY A 32 -8.00 -1.32 9.61
CA GLY A 32 -9.29 -0.69 9.87
C GLY A 32 -10.00 -0.27 8.58
N MET A 33 -11.33 -0.33 8.61
CA MET A 33 -12.20 0.06 7.51
C MET A 33 -13.43 0.77 8.06
N ASP A 34 -13.63 2.02 7.65
CA ASP A 34 -14.84 2.80 7.89
C ASP A 34 -15.50 3.08 6.53
N SER A 35 -16.58 2.36 6.28
CA SER A 35 -17.33 2.40 5.02
C SER A 35 -18.82 2.55 5.30
N SER A 36 -19.53 3.11 4.32
CA SER A 36 -20.99 3.10 4.31
C SER A 36 -21.51 1.67 4.44
N LYS A 37 -22.57 1.48 5.24
CA LYS A 37 -23.30 0.20 5.34
C LYS A 37 -24.37 0.05 4.26
N ALA A 38 -24.64 1.11 3.49
CA ALA A 38 -25.73 1.12 2.51
C ALA A 38 -25.33 0.54 1.15
N GLN A 39 -24.03 0.36 0.89
CA GLN A 39 -23.49 -0.20 -0.35
C GLN A 39 -22.58 -1.38 -0.03
N ASN A 40 -22.35 -2.26 -1.01
CA ASN A 40 -21.38 -3.34 -0.84
C ASN A 40 -19.97 -2.76 -0.66
N LEU A 41 -19.22 -3.33 0.27
CA LEU A 41 -17.81 -3.02 0.45
C LEU A 41 -17.00 -3.74 -0.63
N ARG A 42 -16.39 -2.95 -1.52
CA ARG A 42 -15.53 -3.43 -2.59
C ARG A 42 -14.23 -2.65 -2.59
N PHE A 43 -13.11 -3.33 -2.44
CA PHE A 43 -11.80 -2.70 -2.52
C PHE A 43 -10.74 -3.70 -2.98
N SER A 44 -9.63 -3.17 -3.49
CA SER A 44 -8.40 -3.92 -3.71
C SER A 44 -7.24 -3.16 -3.07
N LEU A 45 -6.29 -3.90 -2.52
CA LEU A 45 -5.09 -3.34 -1.88
C LEU A 45 -3.86 -4.03 -2.49
N ILE A 46 -3.03 -3.26 -3.19
CA ILE A 46 -1.94 -3.79 -4.01
C ILE A 46 -0.65 -3.03 -3.67
N ALA A 47 0.46 -3.75 -3.61
CA ALA A 47 1.80 -3.16 -3.65
C ALA A 47 2.23 -3.08 -5.12
N GLU A 48 2.28 -1.88 -5.69
CA GLU A 48 2.76 -1.64 -7.06
C GLU A 48 4.17 -1.04 -7.02
N ASN A 49 4.87 -1.09 -8.16
CA ASN A 49 6.16 -0.41 -8.36
C ASN A 49 7.21 -0.72 -7.27
N VAL A 50 7.32 -2.00 -6.88
CA VAL A 50 8.28 -2.44 -5.86
C VAL A 50 9.71 -2.36 -6.44
N THR A 51 10.55 -1.58 -5.79
CA THR A 51 11.96 -1.36 -6.15
C THR A 51 12.88 -1.66 -4.97
N LEU A 52 14.18 -1.37 -5.11
CA LEU A 52 15.15 -1.51 -4.03
C LEU A 52 14.96 -0.47 -2.90
N GLU A 53 14.38 0.68 -3.23
CA GLU A 53 14.34 1.87 -2.38
C GLU A 53 12.94 2.18 -1.84
N GLY A 54 11.91 1.56 -2.41
CA GLY A 54 10.54 1.82 -2.02
C GLY A 54 9.52 1.11 -2.89
N PHE A 55 8.26 1.41 -2.66
CA PHE A 55 7.11 0.90 -3.40
C PHE A 55 5.90 1.83 -3.24
N GLU A 56 4.80 1.51 -3.92
CA GLU A 56 3.53 2.22 -3.76
C GLU A 56 2.44 1.31 -3.21
N ILE A 57 1.73 1.78 -2.18
CA ILE A 57 0.47 1.18 -1.76
C ILE A 57 -0.63 1.79 -2.61
N VAL A 58 -1.37 0.94 -3.31
CA VAL A 58 -2.51 1.35 -4.14
C VAL A 58 -3.78 0.74 -3.58
N MET A 59 -4.67 1.60 -3.08
CA MET A 59 -6.02 1.20 -2.71
C MET A 59 -6.98 1.59 -3.82
N LYS A 60 -7.70 0.61 -4.35
CA LYS A 60 -8.72 0.79 -5.40
C LYS A 60 -10.10 0.48 -4.83
N THR A 61 -11.12 1.17 -5.29
CA THR A 61 -12.54 0.88 -5.07
C THR A 61 -13.29 1.19 -6.37
N TRP A 62 -14.51 0.68 -6.50
CA TRP A 62 -15.28 0.82 -7.75
C TRP A 62 -16.78 0.88 -7.48
N SER A 63 -17.54 1.15 -8.54
CA SER A 63 -19.01 1.27 -8.46
C SER A 63 -19.42 2.32 -7.42
N ASP A 64 -20.49 2.05 -6.68
CA ASP A 64 -21.13 2.93 -5.69
C ASP A 64 -20.49 2.87 -4.28
N THR A 65 -19.41 2.11 -4.09
CA THR A 65 -18.80 1.90 -2.76
C THR A 65 -18.32 3.22 -2.15
N LYS A 66 -18.65 3.48 -0.88
CA LYS A 66 -18.21 4.68 -0.14
C LYS A 66 -17.33 4.31 1.04
N ILE A 67 -16.06 4.69 0.98
CA ILE A 67 -15.07 4.50 2.04
C ILE A 67 -14.67 5.86 2.59
N ALA A 68 -14.99 6.09 3.87
CA ALA A 68 -14.62 7.30 4.60
C ALA A 68 -13.14 7.23 5.01
N ARG A 69 -12.73 6.08 5.56
CA ARG A 69 -11.35 5.84 5.99
C ARG A 69 -10.96 4.37 5.84
N ALA A 70 -9.74 4.13 5.40
CA ALA A 70 -9.07 2.85 5.51
C ALA A 70 -7.73 3.04 6.23
N SER A 71 -7.33 2.06 7.04
CA SER A 71 -6.02 2.02 7.67
C SER A 71 -5.30 0.75 7.22
N VAL A 72 -4.04 0.90 6.83
CA VAL A 72 -3.22 -0.15 6.22
C VAL A 72 -1.90 -0.22 6.97
N ASN A 73 -1.43 -1.44 7.24
CA ASN A 73 -0.05 -1.72 7.61
C ASN A 73 0.66 -2.47 6.48
N TRP A 74 1.98 -2.47 6.52
CA TRP A 74 2.80 -3.18 5.54
C TRP A 74 4.08 -3.71 6.19
N SER A 75 4.64 -4.76 5.59
CA SER A 75 5.98 -5.27 5.89
C SER A 75 6.73 -5.61 4.61
N ALA A 76 8.04 -5.39 4.62
CA ALA A 76 8.95 -5.76 3.55
C ALA A 76 9.93 -6.82 4.05
N LEU A 77 10.05 -7.92 3.32
CA LEU A 77 10.98 -9.01 3.62
C LEU A 77 11.90 -9.25 2.43
N GLY A 78 13.20 -9.11 2.66
CA GLY A 78 14.23 -9.26 1.64
C GLY A 78 15.63 -9.07 2.22
N GLN A 79 16.64 -9.35 1.39
CA GLN A 79 18.03 -9.15 1.78
C GLN A 79 18.36 -7.64 1.76
N ALA A 80 18.65 -7.07 2.92
CA ALA A 80 19.08 -5.68 3.05
C ALA A 80 20.55 -5.52 2.63
N VAL A 81 20.92 -4.34 2.12
CA VAL A 81 22.32 -3.94 2.05
C VAL A 81 22.79 -3.68 3.49
N PRO A 82 23.80 -4.40 4.01
CA PRO A 82 24.28 -4.13 5.37
C PRO A 82 24.75 -2.69 5.49
N SER A 83 24.24 -1.95 6.47
CA SER A 83 24.65 -0.56 6.74
C SER A 83 26.16 -0.42 6.97
N SER A 84 26.82 -1.50 7.44
CA SER A 84 28.29 -1.56 7.60
C SER A 84 29.06 -1.50 6.27
N ALA A 85 28.43 -1.80 5.14
CA ALA A 85 29.05 -1.71 3.81
C ALA A 85 29.06 -0.29 3.23
N ILE A 86 28.30 0.64 3.82
CA ILE A 86 28.13 2.02 3.31
C ILE A 86 29.16 2.99 3.93
N ARG A 87 29.85 2.60 5.02
CA ARG A 87 30.83 3.45 5.74
C ARG A 87 32.31 3.17 5.39
N ARG A 88 32.65 2.97 4.12
CA ARG A 88 34.06 2.94 3.66
C ARG A 88 34.34 4.04 2.66
#